data_AF-A0A813HHL5-F1
#
_entry.id   AF-A0A813HHL5-F1
#
_cell.length_a   1.000
_cell.length_b   1.000
_cell.length_c   1.000
_cell.angle_alpha   90.00
_cell.angle_beta   90.00
_cell.angle_gamma   90.00
#
_symmetry.space_group_name_H-M   'P 1'
#
loop_
_entity.id
_entity.type
_entity.pdbx_description
1 polymer ?
#
loop_
_entity_poly.entity_id
_entity_poly.type
_entity_poly.pdbx_seq_one_letter_code
_entity_poly.pdbx_strand_id
1 'polypeptide(L)'
;MSAAKADANKREVVVSGFQKKAGLGKRVAEELELGVFKIACPAGEPLADKSDNYKTYKYQYKRICTHLGRNSSLVQRLVDGQLPAENLPAMDDEALMADVQKNELQQFRQEGLHEALGITAEDSAHWTPSSNYTCPRCENTKCVYITVVKGFHSHDDNNQEPVITIRCTECKHLWKEDEVEGGRVCAGGFVQEVASKVADNRLSASVASGTEARSRPAIWDQARSRDPNWMLPSTKETFAVVNPTSTGRS
;
A
#
# COMPACT_ATOMS: atom_id res chain seq x y z
N MET A 1 23.17 42.59 -26.93
CA MET A 1 23.92 41.81 -25.92
C MET A 1 24.43 40.54 -26.58
N SER A 2 25.70 40.17 -26.44
CA SER A 2 26.20 38.91 -27.01
C SER A 2 25.51 37.71 -26.35
N ALA A 3 25.32 36.62 -27.09
CA ALA A 3 24.65 35.40 -26.60
C ALA A 3 25.28 34.88 -25.29
N ALA A 4 26.60 34.97 -25.16
CA ALA A 4 27.34 34.62 -23.95
C ALA A 4 26.97 35.48 -22.72
N LYS A 5 26.70 36.78 -22.90
CA LYS A 5 26.27 37.65 -21.78
C LYS A 5 24.84 37.31 -21.34
N ALA A 6 23.96 36.98 -22.29
CA ALA A 6 22.59 36.57 -21.97
C ALA A 6 22.57 35.22 -21.22
N ASP A 7 23.45 34.29 -21.61
CA ASP A 7 23.63 33.00 -20.95
C ASP A 7 24.14 33.17 -19.51
N ALA A 8 25.22 33.94 -19.32
CA ALA A 8 25.79 34.23 -18.00
C ALA A 8 24.75 34.82 -17.04
N ASN A 9 23.92 35.77 -17.50
CA ASN A 9 22.85 36.35 -16.69
C ASN A 9 21.80 35.31 -16.26
N LYS A 10 21.43 34.37 -17.15
CA LYS A 10 20.47 33.30 -16.81
C LYS A 10 21.02 32.36 -15.74
N ARG A 11 22.31 32.03 -15.84
CA ARG A 11 23.02 31.18 -14.89
C ARG A 11 23.15 31.87 -13.53
N GLU A 12 23.51 33.15 -13.51
CA GLU A 12 23.57 33.96 -12.28
C GLU A 12 22.20 34.03 -11.56
N VAL A 13 21.11 34.17 -12.30
CA VAL A 13 19.75 34.12 -11.73
C VAL A 13 19.50 32.79 -11.02
N VAL A 14 19.93 31.66 -11.58
CA VAL A 14 19.79 30.34 -10.96
C VAL A 14 20.64 30.21 -9.70
N VAL A 15 21.90 30.65 -9.72
CA VAL A 15 22.77 30.70 -8.53
C VAL A 15 22.11 31.54 -7.42
N SER A 16 21.60 32.72 -7.75
CA SER A 16 20.89 33.57 -6.78
C SER A 16 19.60 32.90 -6.27
N GLY A 17 18.97 32.09 -7.11
CA GLY A 17 17.79 31.30 -6.77
C GLY A 17 18.09 30.23 -5.73
N PHE A 18 19.19 29.49 -5.91
CA PHE A 18 19.64 28.50 -4.93
C PHE A 18 20.02 29.15 -3.59
N GLN A 19 20.69 30.31 -3.61
CA GLN A 19 20.99 31.04 -2.38
C GLN A 19 19.73 31.47 -1.63
N LYS A 20 18.77 32.09 -2.33
CA LYS A 20 17.55 32.63 -1.70
C LYS A 20 16.55 31.55 -1.28
N LYS A 21 16.40 30.50 -2.08
CA LYS A 21 15.36 29.47 -1.86
C LYS A 21 15.86 28.30 -1.01
N ALA A 22 17.09 27.86 -1.22
CA ALA A 22 17.66 26.72 -0.51
C ALA A 22 18.59 27.14 0.64
N GLY A 23 18.87 28.44 0.81
CA GLY A 23 19.76 28.95 1.86
C GLY A 23 21.22 28.54 1.67
N LEU A 24 21.61 28.16 0.46
CA LEU A 24 22.97 27.68 0.17
C LEU A 24 23.97 28.81 0.09
N GLY A 25 25.20 28.56 0.56
CA GLY A 25 26.33 29.46 0.35
C GLY A 25 26.66 29.62 -1.14
N LYS A 26 27.21 30.78 -1.52
CA LYS A 26 27.47 31.13 -2.93
C LYS A 26 28.27 30.06 -3.69
N ARG A 27 29.34 29.56 -3.08
CA ARG A 27 30.20 28.52 -3.67
C ARG A 27 29.42 27.23 -3.98
N VAL A 28 28.66 26.73 -3.01
CA VAL A 28 27.85 25.50 -3.18
C VAL A 28 26.77 25.71 -4.24
N ALA A 29 26.16 26.89 -4.28
CA ALA A 29 25.16 27.23 -5.30
C ALA A 29 25.75 27.29 -6.73
N GLU A 30 26.99 27.76 -6.89
CA GLU A 30 27.71 27.76 -8.17
C GLU A 30 28.08 26.34 -8.61
N GLU A 31 28.60 25.52 -7.70
CA GLU A 31 28.91 24.10 -7.97
C GLU A 31 27.65 23.31 -8.36
N LEU A 32 26.53 23.57 -7.69
CA LEU A 32 25.24 22.97 -8.01
C LEU A 32 24.72 23.42 -9.39
N GLU A 33 24.83 24.71 -9.70
CA GLU A 33 24.43 25.24 -11.01
C GLU A 33 25.27 24.63 -12.14
N LEU A 34 26.57 24.45 -11.93
CA LEU A 34 27.46 23.77 -12.89
C LEU A 34 26.99 22.35 -13.16
N GLY A 35 26.60 21.60 -12.13
CA GLY A 35 26.02 20.27 -12.28
C GLY A 35 24.72 20.28 -13.11
N VAL A 36 23.83 21.23 -12.83
CA VAL A 36 22.56 21.39 -13.58
C VAL A 36 22.84 21.74 -15.04
N PHE A 37 23.80 22.62 -15.28
CA PHE A 37 24.22 23.01 -16.62
C PHE A 37 24.81 21.83 -17.39
N LYS A 38 25.67 21.01 -16.76
CA LYS A 38 26.28 19.82 -17.40
C LYS A 38 25.23 18.81 -17.86
N ILE A 39 24.16 18.61 -17.08
CA ILE A 39 23.06 17.70 -17.47
C ILE A 39 22.23 18.28 -18.61
N ALA A 40 21.93 19.57 -18.56
CA ALA A 40 21.10 20.21 -19.57
C ALA A 40 21.84 20.46 -20.90
N CYS A 41 23.15 20.72 -20.82
CA CYS A 41 24.03 21.08 -21.94
C CYS A 41 25.34 20.27 -21.86
N PRO A 42 25.35 18.97 -22.17
CA PRO A 42 26.55 18.13 -22.04
C PRO A 42 27.68 18.56 -22.98
N ALA A 43 27.36 19.13 -24.14
CA ALA A 43 28.32 19.66 -25.11
C ALA A 43 28.75 21.12 -24.82
N GLY A 44 28.26 21.74 -23.74
CA GLY A 44 28.55 23.14 -23.41
C GLY A 44 27.86 24.16 -24.31
N GLU A 45 26.75 23.77 -24.94
CA GLU A 45 25.95 24.64 -25.80
C GLU A 45 25.33 25.81 -25.03
N PRO A 46 25.20 27.00 -25.64
CA PRO A 46 24.61 28.16 -24.99
C PRO A 46 23.11 27.96 -24.72
N LEU A 47 22.59 28.46 -23.58
CA LEU A 47 21.16 28.39 -23.24
C LEU A 47 20.35 29.39 -24.07
N ALA A 48 20.07 29.03 -25.32
CA ALA A 48 19.19 29.80 -26.20
C ALA A 48 17.75 29.81 -25.67
N ASP A 49 17.06 30.93 -25.82
CA ASP A 49 15.66 31.04 -25.39
C ASP A 49 14.77 30.09 -26.18
N LYS A 50 13.85 29.41 -25.47
CA LYS A 50 12.94 28.39 -25.99
C LYS A 50 13.60 27.09 -26.51
N SER A 51 14.91 26.94 -26.39
CA SER A 51 15.59 25.66 -26.65
C SER A 51 15.13 24.58 -25.68
N ASP A 52 15.20 23.32 -26.08
CA ASP A 52 14.88 22.20 -25.20
C ASP A 52 15.90 22.08 -24.06
N ASN A 53 17.18 22.37 -24.32
CA ASN A 53 18.21 22.46 -23.27
C ASN A 53 17.82 23.46 -22.18
N TYR A 54 17.30 24.64 -22.55
CA TYR A 54 16.85 25.62 -21.56
C TYR A 54 15.62 25.18 -20.76
N LYS A 55 14.71 24.41 -21.38
CA LYS A 55 13.57 23.81 -20.66
C LYS A 55 14.07 22.77 -19.65
N THR A 56 14.97 21.89 -20.06
CA THR A 56 15.59 20.87 -19.20
C THR A 56 16.34 21.53 -18.04
N TYR A 57 17.13 22.56 -18.33
CA TYR A 57 17.84 23.35 -17.32
C TYR A 57 16.89 23.95 -16.27
N LYS A 58 15.80 24.59 -16.71
CA LYS A 58 14.76 25.12 -15.82
C LYS A 58 14.06 24.04 -15.00
N TYR A 59 13.77 22.91 -15.62
CA TYR A 59 13.13 21.78 -14.95
C TYR A 59 14.02 21.24 -13.84
N GLN A 60 15.29 20.98 -14.13
CA GLN A 60 16.27 20.49 -13.16
C GLN A 60 16.46 21.47 -11.99
N TYR A 61 16.56 22.77 -12.27
CA TYR A 61 16.61 23.79 -11.23
C TYR A 61 15.39 23.75 -10.30
N LYS A 62 14.17 23.66 -10.87
CA LYS A 62 12.93 23.58 -10.06
C LYS A 62 12.89 22.30 -9.23
N ARG A 63 13.19 21.16 -9.85
CA ARG A 63 13.26 19.84 -9.21
C ARG A 63 14.15 19.86 -7.98
N ILE A 64 15.40 20.33 -8.13
CA ILE A 64 16.36 20.40 -7.02
C ILE A 64 15.90 21.37 -5.94
N CYS A 65 15.41 22.56 -6.32
CA CYS A 65 14.84 23.51 -5.37
C CYS A 65 13.71 22.89 -4.53
N THR A 66 12.86 22.07 -5.13
CA THR A 66 11.77 21.38 -4.42
C THR A 66 12.32 20.38 -3.40
N HIS A 67 13.35 19.60 -3.73
CA HIS A 67 13.95 18.66 -2.79
C HIS A 67 14.71 19.38 -1.66
N LEU A 68 15.50 20.40 -1.97
CA LEU A 68 16.23 21.17 -0.96
C LEU A 68 15.29 21.88 0.02
N GLY A 69 14.14 22.38 -0.45
CA GLY A 69 13.14 23.00 0.42
C GLY A 69 12.39 22.02 1.33
N ARG A 70 12.30 20.74 0.96
CA ARG A 70 11.62 19.69 1.73
C ARG A 70 12.55 18.88 2.62
N ASN A 71 13.83 18.82 2.29
CA ASN A 71 14.82 17.99 2.96
C ASN A 71 15.97 18.85 3.51
N SER A 72 15.82 19.37 4.73
CA SER A 72 16.85 20.17 5.40
C SER A 72 18.16 19.40 5.64
N SER A 73 18.08 18.08 5.86
CA SER A 73 19.26 17.24 6.01
C SER A 73 20.12 17.20 4.74
N LEU A 74 19.50 17.28 3.56
CA LEU A 74 20.22 17.34 2.29
C LEU A 74 21.02 18.64 2.16
N VAL A 75 20.43 19.76 2.57
CA VAL A 75 21.12 21.06 2.61
C VAL A 75 22.32 21.01 3.54
N GLN A 76 22.16 20.44 4.73
CA GLN A 76 23.26 20.31 5.69
C GLN A 76 24.40 19.45 5.14
N ARG A 77 24.09 18.29 4.53
CA ARG A 77 25.10 17.41 3.90
C ARG A 77 25.87 18.08 2.76
N LEU A 78 25.21 18.98 2.02
CA LEU A 78 25.86 19.78 0.97
C LEU A 78 26.80 20.83 1.57
N VAL A 79 26.39 21.50 2.66
CA VAL A 79 27.21 22.50 3.36
C VAL A 79 28.41 21.85 4.03
N ASP A 80 28.22 20.67 4.63
CA ASP A 80 29.27 19.89 5.30
C ASP A 80 30.25 19.24 4.30
N GLY A 81 29.97 19.32 2.99
CA GLY A 81 30.81 18.75 1.93
C GLY A 81 30.78 17.21 1.87
N GLN A 82 29.86 16.56 2.58
CA GLN A 82 29.68 15.11 2.53
C GLN A 82 29.14 14.64 1.18
N LEU A 83 28.44 15.51 0.48
CA LEU A 83 27.87 15.23 -0.83
C LEU A 83 28.31 16.32 -1.82
N PRO A 84 28.95 15.96 -2.94
CA PRO A 84 29.40 16.94 -3.93
C PRO A 84 28.18 17.57 -4.63
N ALA A 85 28.06 18.89 -4.52
CA ALA A 85 26.93 19.64 -5.08
C ALA A 85 26.78 19.46 -6.59
N GLU A 86 27.90 19.30 -7.31
CA GLU A 86 27.91 19.08 -8.75
C GLU A 86 27.20 17.79 -9.20
N ASN A 87 27.21 16.74 -8.37
CA ASN A 87 26.61 15.45 -8.71
C ASN A 87 25.14 15.34 -8.30
N LEU A 88 24.67 16.23 -7.43
CA LEU A 88 23.28 16.23 -6.94
C LEU A 88 22.23 16.23 -8.05
N PRO A 89 22.38 17.00 -9.15
CA PRO A 89 21.42 17.02 -10.25
C PRO A 89 21.28 15.67 -10.97
N ALA A 90 22.33 14.84 -10.94
CA ALA A 90 22.37 13.54 -11.62
C ALA A 90 21.75 12.42 -10.78
N MET A 91 21.52 12.65 -9.49
CA MET A 91 20.88 11.67 -8.61
C MET A 91 19.39 11.54 -8.92
N ASP A 92 18.82 10.36 -8.69
CA ASP A 92 17.38 10.11 -8.83
C ASP A 92 16.56 10.79 -7.73
N ASP A 93 15.27 11.03 -8.00
CA ASP A 93 14.35 11.67 -7.03
C ASP A 93 14.27 10.89 -5.72
N GLU A 94 14.24 9.55 -5.80
CA GLU A 94 14.21 8.68 -4.63
C GLU A 94 15.46 8.85 -3.76
N ALA A 95 16.62 9.17 -4.35
CA ALA A 95 17.85 9.38 -3.61
C ALA A 95 17.86 10.74 -2.88
N LEU A 96 17.21 11.75 -3.46
CA LEU A 96 17.11 13.12 -2.94
C LEU A 96 16.02 13.31 -1.86
N MET A 97 15.09 12.37 -1.76
CA MET A 97 14.04 12.37 -0.74
C MET A 97 14.58 12.33 0.70
N ALA A 98 13.80 12.84 1.65
CA ALA A 98 14.10 12.68 3.06
C ALA A 98 13.88 11.23 3.49
N ASP A 99 14.69 10.73 4.42
CA ASP A 99 14.64 9.31 4.84
C ASP A 99 13.26 8.90 5.37
N VAL A 100 12.56 9.80 6.06
CA VAL A 100 11.18 9.58 6.50
C VAL A 100 10.25 9.28 5.32
N GLN A 101 10.32 10.07 4.26
CA GLN A 101 9.47 9.87 3.08
C GLN A 101 9.87 8.60 2.30
N LYS A 102 11.16 8.23 2.31
CA LYS A 102 11.60 6.96 1.71
C LYS A 102 11.00 5.77 2.45
N ASN A 103 11.00 5.81 3.78
CA ASN A 103 10.42 4.76 4.61
C ASN A 103 8.90 4.66 4.40
N GLU A 104 8.20 5.80 4.34
CA GLU A 104 6.76 5.83 4.03
C GLU A 104 6.48 5.23 2.65
N LEU A 105 7.21 5.63 1.61
CA LEU A 105 7.06 5.10 0.25
C LEU A 105 7.30 3.58 0.22
N GLN A 106 8.31 3.09 0.94
CA GLN A 106 8.59 1.67 1.04
C GLN A 106 7.48 0.91 1.77
N GLN A 107 6.94 1.49 2.84
CA GLN A 107 5.79 0.94 3.55
C GLN A 107 4.57 0.86 2.63
N PHE A 108 4.24 1.93 1.90
CA PHE A 108 3.14 1.93 0.94
C PHE A 108 3.35 0.90 -0.19
N ARG A 109 4.59 0.73 -0.66
CA ARG A 109 4.92 -0.32 -1.65
C ARG A 109 4.67 -1.73 -1.08
N GLN A 110 5.04 -1.97 0.17
CA GLN A 110 4.81 -3.25 0.84
C GLN A 110 3.32 -3.50 1.09
N GLU A 111 2.60 -2.50 1.57
CA GLU A 111 1.15 -2.56 1.79
C GLU A 111 0.40 -2.79 0.48
N GLY A 112 0.74 -2.06 -0.59
CA GLY A 112 0.14 -2.23 -1.92
C GLY A 112 0.46 -3.59 -2.53
N LEU A 113 1.66 -4.13 -2.32
CA LEU A 113 2.00 -5.49 -2.75
C LEU A 113 1.18 -6.52 -1.98
N HIS A 114 1.05 -6.37 -0.66
CA HIS A 114 0.24 -7.26 0.17
C HIS A 114 -1.25 -7.20 -0.23
N GLU A 115 -1.80 -6.02 -0.50
CA GLU A 115 -3.16 -5.85 -0.98
C GLU A 115 -3.36 -6.47 -2.38
N ALA A 116 -2.41 -6.26 -3.31
CA ALA A 116 -2.48 -6.80 -4.66
C ALA A 116 -2.38 -8.33 -4.72
N LEU A 117 -1.66 -8.95 -3.78
CA LEU A 117 -1.63 -10.41 -3.65
C LEU A 117 -3.00 -10.98 -3.25
N GLY A 118 -3.88 -10.15 -2.67
CA GLY A 118 -5.22 -10.53 -2.26
C GLY A 118 -5.25 -11.63 -1.21
N ILE A 119 -6.43 -11.90 -0.66
CA ILE A 119 -6.66 -13.17 0.02
C ILE A 119 -6.81 -14.20 -1.09
N THR A 120 -5.89 -15.15 -1.21
CA THR A 120 -6.06 -16.23 -2.17
C THR A 120 -7.40 -16.91 -1.87
N ALA A 121 -8.14 -17.37 -2.89
CA ALA A 121 -9.43 -18.04 -2.67
C ALA A 121 -9.34 -19.30 -1.77
N GLU A 122 -8.12 -19.73 -1.48
CA GLU A 122 -7.75 -20.84 -0.60
C GLU A 122 -7.65 -20.42 0.87
N ASP A 123 -7.39 -19.15 1.15
CA ASP A 123 -7.24 -18.56 2.48
C ASP A 123 -8.50 -17.80 2.95
N SER A 124 -9.61 -17.90 2.20
CA SER A 124 -10.85 -17.28 2.67
C SER A 124 -11.29 -17.95 3.98
N ALA A 125 -11.57 -17.13 4.99
CA ALA A 125 -11.82 -17.54 6.38
C ALA A 125 -13.03 -18.48 6.60
N HIS A 126 -13.70 -18.90 5.52
CA HIS A 126 -14.87 -19.75 5.54
C HIS A 126 -14.57 -21.21 5.19
N TRP A 127 -13.36 -21.54 4.73
CA TRP A 127 -12.95 -22.91 4.47
C TRP A 127 -12.41 -23.56 5.75
N THR A 128 -12.97 -24.71 6.11
CA THR A 128 -12.54 -25.52 7.26
C THR A 128 -11.63 -26.65 6.77
N PRO A 129 -10.36 -26.73 7.23
CA PRO A 129 -9.49 -27.86 6.92
C PRO A 129 -10.06 -29.16 7.49
N SER A 130 -10.02 -30.23 6.70
CA SER A 130 -10.49 -31.56 7.08
C SER A 130 -9.68 -32.66 6.42
N SER A 131 -9.40 -33.71 7.18
CA SER A 131 -8.81 -34.96 6.70
C SER A 131 -9.85 -36.05 6.41
N ASN A 132 -11.14 -35.76 6.60
CA ASN A 132 -12.22 -36.75 6.46
C ASN A 132 -12.61 -37.01 5.01
N TYR A 133 -12.09 -36.21 4.07
CA TYR A 133 -12.39 -36.32 2.64
C TYR A 133 -11.14 -36.73 1.88
N THR A 134 -11.29 -37.71 0.98
CA THR A 134 -10.22 -38.13 0.07
C THR A 134 -10.52 -37.61 -1.33
N CYS A 135 -9.55 -36.96 -1.96
CA CYS A 135 -9.74 -36.39 -3.28
C CYS A 135 -9.92 -37.50 -4.34
N PRO A 136 -10.99 -37.48 -5.15
CA PRO A 136 -11.23 -38.53 -6.15
C PRO A 136 -10.26 -38.49 -7.34
N ARG A 137 -9.46 -37.42 -7.49
CA ARG A 137 -8.49 -37.28 -8.58
C ARG A 137 -7.06 -37.65 -8.23
N CYS A 138 -6.63 -37.33 -7.01
CA CYS A 138 -5.23 -37.48 -6.59
C CYS A 138 -5.07 -38.28 -5.29
N GLU A 139 -6.17 -38.80 -4.74
CA GLU A 139 -6.23 -39.66 -3.55
C GLU A 139 -5.66 -39.03 -2.26
N ASN A 140 -5.35 -37.74 -2.29
CA ASN A 140 -4.86 -37.04 -1.11
C ASN A 140 -6.01 -36.73 -0.13
N THR A 141 -5.71 -36.77 1.16
CA THR A 141 -6.67 -36.51 2.25
C THR A 141 -6.64 -35.07 2.75
N LYS A 142 -5.70 -34.24 2.29
CA LYS A 142 -5.66 -32.81 2.64
C LYS A 142 -6.74 -32.07 1.83
N CYS A 143 -7.88 -31.87 2.47
CA CYS A 143 -9.02 -31.19 1.89
C CYS A 143 -9.46 -30.02 2.78
N VAL A 144 -10.14 -29.06 2.18
CA VAL A 144 -10.86 -28.00 2.89
C VAL A 144 -12.32 -28.04 2.45
N TYR A 145 -13.26 -27.76 3.35
CA TYR A 145 -14.68 -27.75 3.01
C TYR A 145 -15.36 -26.47 3.48
N ILE A 146 -16.45 -26.12 2.82
CA ILE A 146 -17.35 -25.04 3.22
C ILE A 146 -18.78 -25.57 3.21
N THR A 147 -19.51 -25.28 4.28
CA THR A 147 -20.93 -25.63 4.39
C THR A 147 -21.75 -24.40 4.03
N VAL A 148 -22.58 -24.52 2.99
CA VAL A 148 -23.47 -23.43 2.55
C VAL A 148 -24.91 -23.86 2.82
N VAL A 149 -25.57 -23.13 3.72
CA VAL A 149 -27.01 -23.24 3.93
C VAL A 149 -27.67 -22.25 2.98
N LYS A 150 -28.47 -22.73 2.02
CA LYS A 150 -29.20 -21.87 1.07
C LYS A 150 -30.34 -21.17 1.80
N GLY A 151 -30.18 -19.89 2.14
CA GLY A 151 -31.22 -19.10 2.80
C GLY A 151 -32.25 -18.48 1.83
N PHE A 152 -33.51 -18.86 2.02
CA PHE A 152 -34.75 -18.07 1.90
C PHE A 152 -35.16 -17.43 0.56
N HIS A 153 -35.87 -18.20 -0.28
CA HIS A 153 -37.10 -17.74 -0.95
C HIS A 153 -38.08 -18.93 -1.11
N SER A 154 -39.37 -18.65 -0.85
CA SER A 154 -40.59 -19.47 -1.02
C SER A 154 -40.79 -20.72 -0.15
N HIS A 155 -41.61 -20.55 0.90
CA HIS A 155 -42.81 -21.35 1.25
C HIS A 155 -42.80 -22.90 1.30
N ASP A 156 -41.65 -23.59 1.22
CA ASP A 156 -41.57 -25.05 1.40
C ASP A 156 -40.64 -25.41 2.59
N ASP A 157 -41.23 -25.40 3.78
CA ASP A 157 -40.58 -25.67 5.07
C ASP A 157 -40.39 -27.18 5.33
N ASN A 158 -39.61 -27.94 4.53
CA ASN A 158 -39.30 -29.31 5.01
C ASN A 158 -38.05 -30.08 4.60
N ASN A 159 -37.12 -29.58 3.78
CA ASN A 159 -35.82 -30.29 3.66
C ASN A 159 -34.70 -29.46 3.02
N GLN A 160 -34.17 -28.45 3.73
CA GLN A 160 -32.97 -27.75 3.28
C GLN A 160 -31.73 -28.41 3.90
N GLU A 161 -31.27 -29.51 3.28
CA GLU A 161 -30.02 -30.16 3.66
C GLU A 161 -28.84 -29.20 3.36
N PRO A 162 -27.91 -28.99 4.31
CA PRO A 162 -26.76 -28.14 4.10
C PRO A 162 -25.87 -28.74 3.00
N VAL A 163 -25.50 -27.92 2.02
CA VAL A 163 -24.62 -28.39 0.92
C VAL A 163 -23.17 -28.20 1.35
N ILE A 164 -22.42 -29.30 1.45
CA ILE A 164 -21.00 -29.29 1.75
C ILE A 164 -20.22 -29.32 0.43
N THR A 165 -19.46 -28.26 0.18
CA THR A 165 -18.52 -28.18 -0.96
C THR A 165 -17.11 -28.43 -0.45
N ILE A 166 -16.38 -29.31 -1.11
CA ILE A 166 -15.06 -29.78 -0.71
C ILE A 166 -14.05 -29.44 -1.80
N ARG A 167 -12.86 -29.02 -1.40
CA ARG A 167 -11.73 -28.71 -2.28
C ARG A 167 -10.48 -29.43 -1.82
N CYS A 168 -9.78 -30.11 -2.72
CA CYS A 168 -8.46 -30.66 -2.43
C CYS A 168 -7.41 -29.55 -2.40
N THR A 169 -6.54 -29.52 -1.37
CA THR A 169 -5.51 -28.48 -1.26
C THR A 169 -4.35 -28.69 -2.23
N GLU A 170 -4.13 -29.92 -2.72
CA GLU A 170 -3.02 -30.24 -3.63
C GLU A 170 -3.42 -30.07 -5.11
N CYS A 171 -4.40 -30.84 -5.61
CA CYS A 171 -4.80 -30.77 -7.02
C CYS A 171 -5.87 -29.72 -7.34
N LYS A 172 -6.36 -28.98 -6.32
CA LYS A 172 -7.41 -27.95 -6.42
C LYS A 172 -8.75 -28.42 -6.98
N HIS A 173 -8.98 -29.73 -7.10
CA HIS A 173 -10.27 -30.26 -7.51
C HIS A 173 -11.35 -29.89 -6.50
N LEU A 174 -12.49 -29.44 -7.00
CA LEU A 174 -13.66 -29.01 -6.24
C LEU A 174 -14.82 -29.96 -6.57
N TRP A 175 -15.50 -30.45 -5.55
CA TRP A 175 -16.68 -31.31 -5.70
C TRP A 175 -17.64 -31.08 -4.53
N LYS A 176 -18.90 -31.48 -4.67
CA LYS A 176 -19.84 -31.51 -3.55
C LYS A 176 -19.93 -32.90 -2.94
N GLU A 177 -20.22 -32.98 -1.65
CA GLU A 177 -20.32 -34.26 -0.93
C GLU A 177 -21.38 -35.20 -1.55
N ASP A 178 -22.47 -34.65 -2.10
CA ASP A 178 -23.56 -35.38 -2.75
C ASP A 178 -23.22 -35.90 -4.17
N GLU A 179 -22.17 -35.37 -4.81
CA GLU A 179 -21.78 -35.73 -6.17
C GLU A 179 -20.92 -37.02 -6.24
N VAL A 180 -20.42 -37.50 -5.10
CA VAL A 180 -19.57 -38.70 -5.02
C VAL A 180 -20.34 -39.82 -4.32
N GLU A 181 -20.61 -40.92 -5.04
CA GLU A 181 -21.26 -42.13 -4.50
C GLU A 181 -20.48 -42.64 -3.27
N GLY A 182 -21.08 -42.45 -2.08
CA GLY A 182 -20.46 -42.72 -0.78
C GLY A 182 -20.50 -41.55 0.22
N GLY A 183 -20.89 -40.35 -0.21
CA GLY A 183 -20.83 -39.11 0.57
C GLY A 183 -21.63 -39.07 1.90
N ARG A 184 -22.66 -39.90 2.08
CA ARG A 184 -23.40 -39.96 3.37
C ARG A 184 -22.74 -40.82 4.45
N VAL A 185 -21.68 -41.57 4.15
CA VAL A 185 -21.12 -42.56 5.10
C VAL A 185 -20.07 -41.96 6.03
N CYS A 186 -19.49 -40.79 5.69
CA CYS A 186 -18.41 -40.17 6.47
C CYS A 186 -18.84 -38.97 7.35
N ALA A 187 -20.05 -38.43 7.14
CA ALA A 187 -20.68 -37.55 8.11
C ALA A 187 -21.19 -38.41 9.26
N GLY A 188 -20.30 -38.69 10.23
CA GLY A 188 -20.63 -39.40 11.45
C GLY A 188 -21.96 -38.88 12.00
N GLY A 189 -22.94 -39.79 12.10
CA GLY A 189 -24.25 -39.48 12.63
C GLY A 189 -24.09 -38.68 13.92
N PHE A 190 -24.71 -37.50 13.94
CA PHE A 190 -24.86 -36.73 15.16
C PHE A 190 -25.73 -37.58 16.09
N VAL A 191 -25.10 -38.36 16.97
CA VAL A 191 -25.78 -39.11 18.00
C VAL A 191 -26.41 -38.09 18.94
N GLN A 192 -27.68 -37.79 18.71
CA GLN A 192 -28.51 -37.09 19.68
C GLN A 192 -28.77 -38.09 20.81
N GLU A 193 -27.90 -38.08 21.84
CA GLU A 193 -28.14 -38.81 23.07
C GLU A 193 -29.43 -38.30 23.72
N VAL A 194 -30.50 -39.06 23.53
CA VAL A 194 -31.72 -38.95 24.33
C VAL A 194 -31.36 -39.47 25.71
N ALA A 195 -31.10 -38.55 26.63
CA ALA A 195 -30.85 -38.82 28.04
C ALA A 195 -32.05 -39.55 28.68
N SER A 196 -32.01 -40.89 28.67
CA SER A 196 -32.82 -41.72 29.54
C SER A 196 -32.05 -41.95 30.84
N LYS A 197 -32.56 -41.34 31.90
CA LYS A 197 -32.12 -41.51 33.29
C LYS A 197 -32.21 -42.98 33.71
N VAL A 198 -31.09 -43.61 34.05
CA VAL A 198 -31.00 -44.64 35.09
C VAL A 198 -29.65 -44.49 35.81
N ALA A 199 -29.71 -44.60 37.13
CA ALA A 199 -28.67 -44.28 38.10
C ALA A 199 -27.59 -45.36 38.27
N ASP A 200 -26.51 -44.93 38.94
CA ASP A 200 -25.42 -45.67 39.60
C ASP A 200 -24.43 -46.41 38.66
N ASN A 201 -23.10 -46.39 38.82
CA ASN A 201 -22.29 -46.29 40.02
C ASN A 201 -20.84 -45.85 39.68
N ARG A 202 -20.14 -45.33 40.67
CA ARG A 202 -18.75 -44.84 40.72
C ARG A 202 -17.72 -45.62 39.89
N LEU A 203 -16.75 -44.91 39.30
CA LEU A 203 -15.32 -44.96 39.69
C LEU A 203 -14.48 -43.89 38.99
N SER A 204 -13.52 -43.38 39.76
CA SER A 204 -12.71 -42.18 39.55
C SER A 204 -11.55 -42.39 38.57
N ALA A 205 -11.24 -41.35 37.78
CA ALA A 205 -9.87 -41.07 37.35
C ALA A 205 -9.73 -39.58 36.99
N SER A 206 -8.92 -38.89 37.77
CA SER A 206 -8.46 -37.51 37.63
C SER A 206 -7.54 -37.35 36.42
N VAL A 207 -7.79 -36.36 35.56
CA VAL A 207 -6.77 -35.78 34.66
C VAL A 207 -6.92 -34.26 34.64
N ALA A 208 -5.78 -33.61 34.76
CA ALA A 208 -5.56 -32.22 35.11
C ALA A 208 -6.10 -31.19 34.09
N SER A 209 -6.65 -30.11 34.63
CA SER A 209 -6.90 -28.85 33.94
C SER A 209 -5.59 -28.13 33.66
N GLY A 210 -5.29 -27.90 32.38
CA GLY A 210 -4.28 -26.96 31.92
C GLY A 210 -4.92 -25.96 30.97
N THR A 211 -5.51 -24.89 31.52
CA THR A 211 -5.97 -23.73 30.76
C THR A 211 -4.81 -22.78 30.52
N GLU A 212 -4.18 -22.85 29.34
CA GLU A 212 -3.43 -21.72 28.79
C GLU A 212 -4.33 -20.97 27.81
N ALA A 213 -4.91 -19.88 28.30
CA ALA A 213 -5.56 -18.88 27.47
C ALA A 213 -4.50 -18.21 26.59
N ARG A 214 -4.44 -18.58 25.30
CA ARG A 214 -3.68 -17.82 24.31
C ARG A 214 -4.29 -16.43 24.19
N SER A 215 -3.61 -15.44 24.77
CA SER A 215 -3.91 -14.03 24.63
C SER A 215 -3.89 -13.64 23.14
N ARG A 216 -5.01 -13.06 22.70
CA ARG A 216 -5.21 -12.53 21.35
C ARG A 216 -4.21 -11.41 21.07
N PRO A 217 -3.46 -11.42 19.95
CA PRO A 217 -2.47 -10.37 19.67
C PRO A 217 -3.17 -9.02 19.41
N ALA A 218 -2.67 -7.97 20.07
CA ALA A 218 -3.20 -6.60 20.10
C ALA A 218 -3.28 -5.88 18.73
N ILE A 219 -2.88 -6.54 17.64
CA ILE A 219 -2.86 -5.96 16.29
C ILE A 219 -4.28 -5.73 15.72
N TRP A 220 -5.28 -6.42 16.26
CA TRP A 220 -6.66 -6.35 15.78
C TRP A 220 -7.48 -5.19 16.37
N ASP A 221 -7.04 -4.60 17.47
CA ASP A 221 -7.77 -3.50 18.12
C ASP A 221 -7.45 -2.13 17.51
N GLN A 222 -6.30 -1.97 16.83
CA GLN A 222 -5.94 -0.70 16.17
C GLN A 222 -6.60 -0.51 14.80
N ALA A 223 -7.03 -1.58 14.13
CA ALA A 223 -7.61 -1.50 12.78
C ALA A 223 -9.06 -0.94 12.77
N ARG A 224 -9.75 -0.92 13.91
CA ARG A 224 -11.16 -0.43 13.98
C ARG A 224 -11.30 1.07 14.22
N SER A 225 -10.20 1.76 14.55
CA SER A 225 -10.22 3.20 14.90
C SER A 225 -9.79 4.13 13.76
N ARG A 226 -9.35 3.60 12.61
CA ARG A 226 -9.00 4.44 11.47
C ARG A 226 -10.22 4.60 10.57
N ASP A 227 -10.76 5.82 10.54
CA ASP A 227 -11.71 6.21 9.53
C ASP A 227 -11.12 5.94 8.13
N PRO A 228 -11.91 5.38 7.20
CA PRO A 228 -11.43 5.07 5.86
C PRO A 228 -10.94 6.34 5.15
N ASN A 229 -9.63 6.41 4.90
CA ASN A 229 -8.96 7.56 4.27
C ASN A 229 -9.20 7.69 2.76
N TRP A 230 -10.24 7.03 2.21
CA TRP A 230 -10.60 7.11 0.79
C TRP A 230 -11.68 8.15 0.48
N MET A 231 -12.24 8.83 1.49
CA MET A 231 -13.02 10.04 1.25
C MET A 231 -12.09 11.23 1.03
N LEU A 232 -11.77 11.48 -0.24
CA LEU A 232 -11.27 12.78 -0.70
C LEU A 232 -12.12 13.91 -0.08
N PRO A 233 -11.53 15.02 0.41
CA PRO A 233 -12.31 16.13 0.89
C PRO A 233 -13.20 16.66 -0.25
N SER A 234 -14.51 16.55 -0.06
CA SER A 234 -15.50 17.23 -0.88
C SER A 234 -15.21 18.73 -0.81
N THR A 235 -14.67 19.28 -1.88
CA THR A 235 -14.50 20.73 -2.07
C THR A 235 -15.89 21.36 -2.13
N LYS A 236 -16.43 21.73 -0.97
CA LYS A 236 -17.42 22.81 -0.89
C LYS A 236 -16.68 24.14 -0.94
N GLU A 237 -16.17 24.48 -2.12
CA GLU A 237 -15.84 25.87 -2.42
C GLU A 237 -17.15 26.66 -2.46
N THR A 238 -17.38 27.41 -1.40
CA THR A 238 -18.43 28.41 -1.34
C THR A 238 -17.90 29.60 -2.14
N PHE A 239 -18.39 29.76 -3.37
CA PHE A 239 -18.14 30.94 -4.19
C PHE A 239 -18.63 32.19 -3.44
N ALA A 240 -17.71 32.94 -2.84
CA ALA A 240 -17.96 34.32 -2.45
C ALA A 240 -17.96 35.18 -3.72
N VAL A 241 -19.15 35.48 -4.23
CA VAL A 241 -19.37 36.48 -5.27
C VAL A 241 -19.05 37.84 -4.66
N VAL A 242 -17.86 38.36 -4.93
CA VAL A 242 -17.52 39.76 -4.65
C VAL A 242 -17.95 40.58 -5.87
N ASN A 243 -19.05 41.32 -5.71
CA ASN A 243 -19.54 42.28 -6.68
C ASN A 243 -18.53 43.44 -6.87
N PRO A 244 -18.20 43.84 -8.11
CA PRO A 244 -17.50 45.08 -8.37
C PRO A 244 -18.48 46.26 -8.30
N THR A 245 -18.32 47.13 -7.31
CA THR A 245 -19.01 48.43 -7.25
C THR A 245 -18.51 49.34 -8.37
N SER A 246 -19.46 49.73 -9.22
CA SER A 246 -19.33 50.73 -10.25
C SER A 246 -19.18 52.15 -9.66
N THR A 247 -18.20 52.89 -10.19
CA THR A 247 -18.26 54.31 -10.58
C THR A 247 -19.14 55.29 -9.81
N GLY A 248 -18.52 56.36 -9.29
CA GLY A 248 -19.20 57.62 -8.98
C GLY A 248 -18.22 58.80 -8.99
N ARG A 249 -18.29 59.61 -10.05
CA ARG A 249 -17.67 60.94 -10.17
C ARG A 249 -18.18 61.88 -9.07
N SER A 250 -17.31 62.75 -8.58
CA SER A 250 -17.47 64.22 -8.53
C SER A 250 -16.09 64.83 -8.30
#